data_AF-A0A1C6L4R7-F1
#
_entry.id   AF-A0A1C6L4R7-F1
#
_cell.length_a   1.000
_cell.length_b   1.000
_cell.length_c   1.000
_cell.angle_alpha   90.00
_cell.angle_beta   90.00
_cell.angle_gamma   90.00
#
_symmetry.space_group_name_H-M   'P 1'
#
loop_
_entity.id
_entity.type
_entity.pdbx_description
1 polymer ?
#
loop_
_entity_poly.entity_id
_entity_poly.type
_entity_poly.pdbx_seq_one_letter_code
_entity_poly.pdbx_strand_id
1 'polypeptide(L)'
;MRNKIDSYIKASRSEMIEDILELIRIKSINGRVKENTEALNLFLQKAETMGFKTMKTSAGDVGIVELGSGDQTLGILVHMDVVGIGDTDKWTYPPFEGRVAKGFLWGRGVVDDKGPAVMCLYALKAIKELDIPLNKKVWLIVGTSEEAEWTDIANFKKEFPVPDFGFSPDGDFPIYNSEKGYCDVQMRFTEPCIDILEKLDSGDSPNTIPSRAEVKIRNQENLIFHGISCHSSAPAIGANAISKMATALEYRTEFNFIRFLNDFLAKDYNGEKLGMDKNVDPDLPPTQRSIIVPTILKREGDKVLLNVNVRSCTGVSKEDVIAAFMRQKEKYVFEMELYDFLEPMFVDEKEEFLQVMADVYSDYGYESSFQSALGTSYAKSMEHFVSFGPVFQTEPSCAHMEDERMSITAMITATQIYTTYIATMASPIGGIRKNAEKMTSLEKALFLLSLFAEPPYRYDVPGLVELTGMNRTTVYRNLSTLESAGLLQKNPTTKAYSLGPLAEKMGEKANDIRT
;
A
#
# COMPACT_ATOMS: atom_id res chain seq x y z
N MET A 1 -22.12 -14.59 -7.24
CA MET A 1 -20.88 -13.98 -7.76
C MET A 1 -19.63 -14.68 -7.20
N ARG A 2 -19.37 -14.61 -5.89
CA ARG A 2 -18.16 -15.17 -5.25
C ARG A 2 -17.81 -16.60 -5.63
N ASN A 3 -18.75 -17.55 -5.56
CA ASN A 3 -18.45 -18.95 -5.92
C ASN A 3 -17.94 -19.11 -7.36
N LYS A 4 -18.45 -18.29 -8.30
CA LYS A 4 -17.98 -18.30 -9.70
C LYS A 4 -16.56 -17.76 -9.81
N ILE A 5 -16.27 -16.65 -9.12
CA ILE A 5 -14.92 -16.08 -8.99
C ILE A 5 -13.97 -17.12 -8.41
N ASP A 6 -14.32 -17.73 -7.27
CA ASP A 6 -13.45 -18.67 -6.58
C ASP A 6 -13.14 -19.90 -7.44
N SER A 7 -14.14 -20.44 -8.14
CA SER A 7 -13.96 -21.55 -9.07
C SER A 7 -13.10 -21.16 -10.28
N TYR A 8 -13.32 -19.97 -10.85
CA TYR A 8 -12.56 -19.47 -11.99
C TYR A 8 -11.08 -19.31 -11.62
N ILE A 9 -10.77 -18.59 -10.54
CA ILE A 9 -9.39 -18.36 -10.10
C ILE A 9 -8.65 -19.67 -9.79
N LYS A 10 -9.34 -20.65 -9.17
CA LYS A 10 -8.78 -21.99 -8.96
C LYS A 10 -8.47 -22.71 -10.27
N ALA A 11 -9.31 -22.55 -11.28
CA ALA A 11 -9.10 -23.14 -12.60
C ALA A 11 -7.93 -22.48 -13.35
N SER A 12 -7.74 -21.17 -13.19
CA SER A 12 -6.64 -20.40 -13.80
C SER A 12 -5.29 -20.56 -13.10
N ARG A 13 -5.21 -21.36 -12.03
CA ARG A 13 -3.99 -21.55 -11.22
C ARG A 13 -2.74 -21.82 -12.06
N SER A 14 -2.82 -22.76 -12.99
CA SER A 14 -1.63 -23.20 -13.74
C SER A 14 -1.10 -22.11 -14.67
N GLU A 15 -2.00 -21.38 -15.34
CA GLU A 15 -1.64 -20.27 -16.23
C GLU A 15 -1.02 -19.13 -15.43
N MET A 16 -1.63 -18.77 -14.28
CA MET A 16 -1.13 -17.73 -13.40
C MET A 16 0.26 -18.05 -12.86
N ILE A 17 0.51 -19.31 -12.45
CA ILE A 17 1.83 -19.75 -12.01
C ILE A 17 2.85 -19.55 -13.14
N GLU A 18 2.57 -20.02 -14.36
CA GLU A 18 3.55 -19.90 -15.45
C GLU A 18 3.83 -18.44 -15.80
N ASP A 19 2.82 -17.58 -15.85
CA ASP A 19 3.00 -16.16 -16.11
C ASP A 19 3.88 -15.47 -15.05
N ILE A 20 3.71 -15.84 -13.77
CA ILE A 20 4.58 -15.38 -12.67
C ILE A 20 6.02 -15.87 -12.89
N LEU A 21 6.21 -17.16 -13.17
CA LEU A 21 7.54 -17.73 -13.35
C LEU A 21 8.27 -17.14 -14.57
N GLU A 22 7.56 -16.86 -15.66
CA GLU A 22 8.12 -16.18 -16.83
C GLU A 22 8.64 -14.79 -16.50
N LEU A 23 7.89 -14.00 -15.73
CA LEU A 23 8.33 -12.67 -15.29
C LEU A 23 9.51 -12.76 -14.31
N ILE A 24 9.52 -13.75 -13.40
CA ILE A 24 10.65 -14.00 -12.48
C ILE A 24 11.94 -14.28 -13.26
N ARG A 25 11.88 -14.93 -14.43
CA ARG A 25 13.08 -15.21 -15.23
C ARG A 25 13.76 -13.96 -15.78
N ILE A 26 13.06 -12.82 -15.81
CA ILE A 26 13.62 -11.52 -16.21
C ILE A 26 14.32 -10.86 -15.02
N LYS A 27 15.61 -10.55 -15.17
CA LYS A 27 16.46 -9.95 -14.13
C LYS A 27 16.28 -8.43 -14.05
N SER A 28 15.05 -7.98 -13.88
CA SER A 28 14.64 -6.57 -13.75
C SER A 28 15.06 -5.97 -12.40
N ILE A 29 16.34 -6.13 -12.04
CA ILE A 29 16.89 -5.50 -10.83
C ILE A 29 16.83 -3.99 -11.06
N ASN A 30 16.33 -3.28 -10.06
CA ASN A 30 16.20 -1.83 -10.08
C ASN A 30 17.45 -1.10 -10.61
N GLY A 31 17.23 -0.06 -11.41
CA GLY A 31 18.23 0.67 -12.17
C GLY A 31 18.64 0.01 -13.51
N ARG A 32 18.24 -1.23 -13.78
CA ARG A 32 18.48 -1.90 -15.07
C ARG A 32 17.35 -1.61 -16.05
N VAL A 33 17.34 -0.39 -16.57
CA VAL A 33 16.28 0.15 -17.44
C VAL A 33 15.86 -0.82 -18.56
N LYS A 34 16.83 -1.51 -19.20
CA LYS A 34 16.53 -2.45 -20.28
C LYS A 34 15.71 -3.64 -19.78
N GLU A 35 16.16 -4.33 -18.75
CA GLU A 35 15.48 -5.49 -18.16
C GLU A 35 14.15 -5.10 -17.49
N ASN A 36 14.07 -3.93 -16.85
CA ASN A 36 12.82 -3.41 -16.28
C ASN A 36 11.78 -3.14 -17.38
N THR A 37 12.21 -2.53 -18.49
CA THR A 37 11.36 -2.31 -19.67
C THR A 37 10.95 -3.63 -20.32
N GLU A 38 11.84 -4.64 -20.35
CA GLU A 38 11.54 -5.98 -20.85
C GLU A 38 10.45 -6.66 -20.03
N ALA A 39 10.54 -6.61 -18.70
CA ALA A 39 9.51 -7.14 -17.79
C ALA A 39 8.16 -6.44 -17.99
N LEU A 40 8.15 -5.11 -18.07
CA LEU A 40 6.95 -4.33 -18.35
C LEU A 40 6.32 -4.71 -19.70
N ASN A 41 7.12 -4.81 -20.76
CA ASN A 41 6.62 -5.15 -22.07
C ASN A 41 6.05 -6.58 -22.12
N LEU A 42 6.69 -7.55 -21.45
CA LEU A 42 6.16 -8.91 -21.35
C LEU A 42 4.82 -8.91 -20.60
N PHE A 43 4.71 -8.16 -19.50
CA PHE A 43 3.46 -8.03 -18.74
C PHE A 43 2.33 -7.46 -19.60
N LEU A 44 2.59 -6.35 -20.31
CA LEU A 44 1.59 -5.72 -21.18
C LEU A 44 1.21 -6.62 -22.36
N GLN A 45 2.17 -7.35 -22.95
CA GLN A 45 1.89 -8.32 -24.01
C GLN A 45 0.94 -9.44 -23.53
N LYS A 46 1.11 -9.92 -22.29
CA LYS A 46 0.19 -10.89 -21.67
C LYS A 46 -1.20 -10.29 -21.52
N ALA A 47 -1.31 -9.06 -21.03
CA ALA A 47 -2.58 -8.35 -20.92
C ALA A 47 -3.28 -8.16 -22.29
N GLU A 48 -2.54 -7.77 -23.32
CA GLU A 48 -3.05 -7.67 -24.69
C GLU A 48 -3.53 -9.02 -25.24
N THR A 49 -2.81 -10.10 -24.94
CA THR A 49 -3.19 -11.47 -25.33
C THR A 49 -4.49 -11.91 -24.64
N MET A 50 -4.73 -11.44 -23.41
CA MET A 50 -6.01 -11.59 -22.70
C MET A 50 -7.10 -10.62 -23.20
N GLY A 51 -6.78 -9.82 -24.22
CA GLY A 51 -7.66 -8.89 -24.90
C GLY A 51 -7.94 -7.61 -24.12
N PHE A 52 -7.05 -7.21 -23.21
CA PHE A 52 -7.14 -5.91 -22.56
C PHE A 52 -6.59 -4.81 -23.46
N LYS A 53 -7.10 -3.59 -23.25
CA LYS A 53 -6.48 -2.39 -23.79
C LYS A 53 -5.32 -1.99 -22.90
N THR A 54 -4.18 -1.71 -23.52
CA THR A 54 -2.96 -1.26 -22.84
C THR A 54 -2.58 0.16 -23.28
N MET A 55 -1.95 0.91 -22.39
CA MET A 55 -1.34 2.22 -22.65
C MET A 55 0.05 2.26 -22.00
N LYS A 56 0.92 3.17 -22.45
CA LYS A 56 2.22 3.44 -21.84
C LYS A 56 2.49 4.93 -21.74
N THR A 57 3.29 5.34 -20.76
CA THR A 57 3.89 6.67 -20.73
C THR A 57 4.85 6.87 -21.91
N SER A 58 5.12 8.12 -22.24
CA SER A 58 6.05 8.49 -23.29
C SER A 58 7.49 8.02 -23.03
N ALA A 59 7.88 7.95 -21.75
CA ALA A 59 9.15 7.38 -21.30
C ALA A 59 9.18 5.84 -21.39
N GLY A 60 8.01 5.19 -21.50
CA GLY A 60 7.89 3.74 -21.58
C GLY A 60 8.16 3.01 -20.25
N ASP A 61 8.19 3.74 -19.15
CA ASP A 61 8.50 3.33 -17.77
C ASP A 61 7.25 2.96 -16.94
N VAL A 62 6.05 3.31 -17.41
CA VAL A 62 4.78 2.87 -16.83
C VAL A 62 3.87 2.32 -17.92
N GLY A 63 3.22 1.19 -17.62
CA GLY A 63 2.12 0.62 -18.40
C GLY A 63 0.78 0.74 -17.68
N ILE A 64 -0.31 0.77 -18.43
CA ILE A 64 -1.67 0.77 -17.88
C ILE A 64 -2.47 -0.31 -18.59
N VAL A 65 -3.08 -1.22 -17.84
CA VAL A 65 -4.10 -2.17 -18.33
C VAL A 65 -5.47 -1.66 -17.92
N GLU A 66 -6.37 -1.45 -18.90
CA GLU A 66 -7.68 -0.85 -18.70
C GLU A 66 -8.82 -1.88 -18.82
N LEU A 67 -9.75 -1.83 -17.86
CA LEU A 67 -11.01 -2.57 -17.88
C LEU A 67 -12.18 -1.66 -17.44
N GLY A 68 -13.36 -1.88 -18.02
CA GLY A 68 -14.58 -1.16 -17.63
C GLY A 68 -14.66 0.26 -18.15
N SER A 69 -15.68 0.98 -17.68
CA SER A 69 -15.99 2.35 -18.06
C SER A 69 -16.78 3.03 -16.94
N GLY A 70 -16.66 4.35 -16.85
CA GLY A 70 -17.35 5.16 -15.84
C GLY A 70 -16.57 6.44 -15.55
N ASP A 71 -17.17 7.31 -14.75
CA ASP A 71 -16.57 8.61 -14.39
C ASP A 71 -15.51 8.47 -13.30
N GLN A 72 -15.63 7.44 -12.46
CA GLN A 72 -14.64 7.12 -11.44
C GLN A 72 -13.70 6.00 -11.91
N THR A 73 -12.45 6.07 -11.45
CA THR A 73 -11.38 5.11 -11.74
C THR A 73 -10.85 4.51 -10.44
N LEU A 74 -10.97 3.19 -10.31
CA LEU A 74 -10.25 2.40 -9.30
C LEU A 74 -8.84 2.09 -9.83
N GLY A 75 -7.82 2.56 -9.13
CA GLY A 75 -6.41 2.29 -9.43
C GLY A 75 -5.87 1.07 -8.67
N ILE A 76 -5.02 0.30 -9.35
CA ILE A 76 -4.22 -0.77 -8.75
C ILE A 76 -2.77 -0.49 -9.17
N LEU A 77 -1.89 -0.22 -8.21
CA LEU A 77 -0.50 0.15 -8.46
C LEU A 77 0.39 -1.06 -8.23
N VAL A 78 1.17 -1.46 -9.22
CA VAL A 78 2.10 -2.61 -9.14
C VAL A 78 3.41 -2.28 -9.81
N HIS A 79 4.47 -3.06 -9.59
CA HIS A 79 5.77 -2.83 -10.24
C HIS A 79 6.46 -4.10 -10.75
N MET A 80 7.41 -3.89 -11.67
CA MET A 80 8.15 -4.95 -12.37
C MET A 80 9.63 -4.99 -12.01
N ASP A 81 10.17 -3.91 -11.45
CA ASP A 81 11.52 -3.92 -10.91
C ASP A 81 11.58 -4.64 -9.56
N VAL A 82 12.76 -5.11 -9.21
CA VAL A 82 13.02 -5.86 -7.97
C VAL A 82 14.33 -5.38 -7.32
N VAL A 83 14.46 -5.53 -6.01
CA VAL A 83 15.76 -5.34 -5.32
C VAL A 83 16.85 -6.31 -5.79
N GLY A 84 18.09 -6.02 -5.35
CA GLY A 84 19.23 -6.92 -5.46
C GLY A 84 19.00 -8.31 -4.82
N ILE A 85 19.81 -9.28 -5.21
CA ILE A 85 19.64 -10.69 -4.80
C ILE A 85 20.40 -11.09 -3.53
N GLY A 86 21.15 -10.18 -2.91
CA GLY A 86 21.94 -10.50 -1.73
C GLY A 86 23.00 -11.57 -2.00
N ASP A 87 23.19 -12.48 -1.03
CA ASP A 87 24.19 -13.55 -1.10
C ASP A 87 23.65 -14.76 -1.85
N THR A 88 24.19 -15.02 -3.04
CA THR A 88 23.77 -16.13 -3.91
C THR A 88 23.90 -17.51 -3.26
N ASP A 89 24.82 -17.68 -2.31
CA ASP A 89 25.06 -18.97 -1.65
C ASP A 89 23.97 -19.30 -0.61
N LYS A 90 23.19 -18.30 -0.19
CA LYS A 90 22.05 -18.48 0.74
C LYS A 90 20.75 -18.83 0.03
N TRP A 91 20.71 -18.78 -1.30
CA TRP A 91 19.55 -19.19 -2.06
C TRP A 91 19.50 -20.71 -2.20
N THR A 92 18.43 -21.31 -1.69
CA THR A 92 18.08 -22.72 -1.91
C THR A 92 17.88 -22.98 -3.41
N TYR A 93 17.30 -22.02 -4.14
CA TYR A 93 17.07 -22.08 -5.59
C TYR A 93 17.52 -20.78 -6.25
N PRO A 94 18.14 -20.81 -7.45
CA PRO A 94 18.59 -19.59 -8.12
C PRO A 94 17.46 -18.55 -8.24
N PRO A 95 17.71 -17.28 -7.89
CA PRO A 95 16.67 -16.27 -7.67
C PRO A 95 15.83 -15.96 -8.90
N PHE A 96 16.37 -16.14 -10.10
CA PHE A 96 15.68 -15.86 -11.37
C PHE A 96 15.40 -17.13 -12.17
N GLU A 97 15.39 -18.31 -11.54
CA GLU A 97 14.97 -19.54 -12.22
C GLU A 97 13.44 -19.60 -12.38
N GLY A 98 12.71 -19.09 -11.39
CA GLY A 98 11.27 -19.27 -11.26
C GLY A 98 10.93 -20.75 -11.03
N ARG A 99 10.81 -21.16 -9.76
CA ARG A 99 10.63 -22.58 -9.40
C ARG A 99 9.40 -22.83 -8.56
N VAL A 100 8.65 -23.87 -8.89
CA VAL A 100 7.61 -24.44 -8.02
C VAL A 100 8.24 -25.54 -7.17
N ALA A 101 8.26 -25.37 -5.86
CA ALA A 101 8.78 -26.39 -4.95
C ALA A 101 8.12 -26.32 -3.58
N LYS A 102 7.83 -27.48 -2.99
CA LYS A 102 7.29 -27.63 -1.62
C LYS A 102 5.99 -26.85 -1.36
N GLY A 103 5.16 -26.64 -2.38
CA GLY A 103 3.91 -25.89 -2.27
C GLY A 103 4.06 -24.37 -2.42
N PHE A 104 5.26 -23.89 -2.74
CA PHE A 104 5.57 -22.47 -2.94
C PHE A 104 6.06 -22.21 -4.37
N LEU A 105 5.88 -20.97 -4.81
CA LEU A 105 6.61 -20.35 -5.90
C LEU A 105 7.86 -19.69 -5.32
N TRP A 106 9.01 -19.90 -5.93
CA TRP A 106 10.30 -19.38 -5.48
C TRP A 106 10.93 -18.51 -6.55
N GLY A 107 11.46 -17.37 -6.13
CA GLY A 107 12.23 -16.46 -6.98
C GLY A 107 12.12 -15.02 -6.49
N ARG A 108 13.11 -14.19 -6.85
CA ARG A 108 13.08 -12.75 -6.57
C ARG A 108 11.93 -12.12 -7.34
N GLY A 109 11.08 -11.39 -6.62
CA GLY A 109 9.90 -10.72 -7.17
C GLY A 109 8.61 -11.53 -7.10
N VAL A 110 8.64 -12.72 -6.52
CA VAL A 110 7.44 -13.56 -6.40
C VAL A 110 6.46 -13.04 -5.37
N VAL A 111 6.94 -12.39 -4.31
CA VAL A 111 6.17 -11.68 -3.29
C VAL A 111 6.05 -10.19 -3.64
N ASP A 112 7.13 -9.60 -4.15
CA ASP A 112 7.26 -8.16 -4.30
C ASP A 112 7.97 -7.80 -5.63
N ASP A 113 7.26 -7.51 -6.73
CA ASP A 113 5.79 -7.43 -6.86
C ASP A 113 5.27 -8.08 -8.17
N LYS A 114 6.09 -8.93 -8.80
CA LYS A 114 5.67 -9.64 -10.04
C LYS A 114 4.54 -10.63 -9.79
N GLY A 115 4.58 -11.34 -8.66
CA GLY A 115 3.50 -12.23 -8.25
C GLY A 115 2.17 -11.48 -8.10
N PRO A 116 2.09 -10.47 -7.22
CA PRO A 116 0.86 -9.68 -7.03
C PRO A 116 0.41 -8.91 -8.27
N ALA A 117 1.32 -8.43 -9.12
CA ALA A 117 0.96 -7.89 -10.43
C ALA A 117 0.19 -8.88 -11.31
N VAL A 118 0.67 -10.12 -11.42
CA VAL A 118 -0.04 -11.17 -12.19
C VAL A 118 -1.35 -11.56 -11.52
N MET A 119 -1.39 -11.64 -10.18
CA MET A 119 -2.65 -11.88 -9.46
C MET A 119 -3.72 -10.84 -9.82
N CYS A 120 -3.35 -9.55 -9.84
CA CYS A 120 -4.27 -8.48 -10.23
C CYS A 120 -4.67 -8.57 -11.70
N LEU A 121 -3.76 -8.92 -12.62
CA LEU A 121 -4.10 -9.15 -14.02
C LEU A 121 -5.13 -10.28 -14.18
N TYR A 122 -4.96 -11.39 -13.46
CA TYR A 122 -5.91 -12.50 -13.48
C TYR A 122 -7.24 -12.18 -12.79
N ALA A 123 -7.23 -11.28 -11.81
CA ALA A 123 -8.45 -10.74 -11.23
C ALA A 123 -9.26 -9.97 -12.27
N LEU A 124 -8.61 -9.10 -13.07
CA LEU A 124 -9.26 -8.42 -14.19
C LEU A 124 -9.74 -9.41 -15.26
N LYS A 125 -8.94 -10.45 -15.57
CA LYS A 125 -9.31 -11.51 -16.52
C LYS A 125 -10.59 -12.23 -16.09
N ALA A 126 -10.68 -12.60 -14.81
CA ALA A 126 -11.87 -13.24 -14.25
C ALA A 126 -13.11 -12.34 -14.33
N ILE A 127 -12.98 -11.06 -13.99
CA ILE A 127 -14.09 -10.09 -14.07
C ILE A 127 -14.62 -9.98 -15.50
N LYS A 128 -13.70 -9.88 -16.47
CA LYS A 128 -14.02 -9.79 -17.88
C LYS A 128 -14.69 -11.07 -18.42
N GLU A 129 -14.10 -12.25 -18.19
CA GLU A 129 -14.60 -13.51 -18.74
C GLU A 129 -15.86 -14.04 -18.05
N LEU A 130 -16.14 -13.59 -16.81
CA LEU A 130 -17.39 -13.87 -16.12
C LEU A 130 -18.50 -12.85 -16.44
N ASP A 131 -18.24 -11.90 -17.35
CA ASP A 131 -19.16 -10.82 -17.75
C ASP A 131 -19.72 -10.05 -16.54
N ILE A 132 -18.86 -9.74 -15.56
CA ILE A 132 -19.28 -8.97 -14.38
C ILE A 132 -19.47 -7.50 -14.79
N PRO A 133 -20.66 -6.91 -14.59
CA PRO A 133 -20.93 -5.54 -15.01
C PRO A 133 -20.18 -4.54 -14.14
N LEU A 134 -19.55 -3.56 -14.79
CA LEU A 134 -18.77 -2.49 -14.17
C LEU A 134 -19.36 -1.12 -14.51
N ASN A 135 -19.43 -0.23 -13.52
CA ASN A 135 -19.80 1.19 -13.70
C ASN A 135 -18.66 2.15 -13.34
N LYS A 136 -17.48 1.60 -13.05
CA LYS A 136 -16.24 2.34 -12.88
C LYS A 136 -15.20 1.80 -13.84
N LYS A 137 -14.24 2.65 -14.16
CA LYS A 137 -13.02 2.23 -14.83
C LYS A 137 -12.09 1.57 -13.80
N VAL A 138 -11.36 0.55 -14.21
CA VAL A 138 -10.30 -0.09 -13.43
C VAL A 138 -9.00 0.02 -14.20
N TRP A 139 -7.99 0.60 -13.57
CA TRP A 139 -6.64 0.73 -14.12
C TRP A 139 -5.65 -0.05 -13.27
N LEU A 140 -5.02 -1.05 -13.89
CA LEU A 140 -3.83 -1.70 -13.34
C LEU A 140 -2.61 -0.97 -13.92
N ILE A 141 -1.96 -0.17 -13.09
CA ILE A 141 -0.85 0.72 -13.40
C ILE A 141 0.44 0.02 -12.98
N VAL A 142 1.34 -0.20 -13.93
CA VAL A 142 2.51 -1.07 -13.80
C VAL A 142 3.78 -0.23 -13.93
N GLY A 143 4.45 0.05 -12.82
CA GLY A 143 5.72 0.76 -12.74
C GLY A 143 6.95 -0.12 -12.96
N THR A 144 8.11 0.52 -13.00
CA THR A 144 9.43 -0.08 -13.27
C THR A 144 10.56 0.49 -12.40
N SER A 145 10.24 1.31 -11.39
CA SER A 145 11.21 1.99 -10.52
C SER A 145 10.68 2.20 -9.09
N GLU A 146 9.90 1.27 -8.55
CA GLU A 146 9.37 1.36 -7.18
C GLU A 146 10.52 1.26 -6.16
N GLU A 147 11.47 0.36 -6.41
CA GLU A 147 12.49 -0.06 -5.43
C GLU A 147 13.64 0.97 -5.28
N ALA A 148 13.50 2.16 -5.88
CA ALA A 148 14.35 3.33 -5.61
C ALA A 148 13.55 4.63 -5.67
N GLU A 149 13.84 5.48 -6.67
CA GLU A 149 13.17 6.76 -6.84
C GLU A 149 11.97 6.55 -7.76
N TRP A 150 10.75 6.83 -7.27
CA TRP A 150 9.46 6.70 -7.97
C TRP A 150 9.28 7.69 -9.14
N THR A 151 10.30 7.80 -9.98
CA THR A 151 10.40 8.68 -11.14
C THR A 151 9.38 8.32 -12.20
N ASP A 152 9.05 7.04 -12.30
CA ASP A 152 8.07 6.48 -13.22
C ASP A 152 6.63 6.89 -12.86
N ILE A 153 6.24 6.76 -11.60
CA ILE A 153 4.93 7.27 -11.13
C ILE A 153 4.87 8.79 -11.23
N ALA A 154 5.98 9.49 -11.01
CA ALA A 154 6.04 10.93 -11.27
C ALA A 154 5.84 11.27 -12.76
N ASN A 155 6.29 10.42 -13.68
CA ASN A 155 6.02 10.57 -15.12
C ASN A 155 4.56 10.23 -15.47
N PHE A 156 4.02 9.15 -14.92
CA PHE A 156 2.61 8.79 -15.06
C PHE A 156 1.69 9.96 -14.71
N LYS A 157 1.88 10.61 -13.55
CA LYS A 157 1.04 11.73 -13.11
C LYS A 157 1.12 12.98 -13.99
N LYS A 158 2.18 13.13 -14.80
CA LYS A 158 2.30 14.24 -15.76
C LYS A 158 1.49 13.99 -17.03
N GLU A 159 1.27 12.72 -17.38
CA GLU A 159 0.68 12.32 -18.66
C GLU A 159 -0.76 11.80 -18.54
N PHE A 160 -1.12 11.22 -17.39
CA PHE A 160 -2.40 10.57 -17.14
C PHE A 160 -3.10 11.17 -15.91
N PRO A 161 -4.46 11.14 -15.88
CA PRO A 161 -5.19 11.45 -14.66
C PRO A 161 -4.88 10.44 -13.56
N VAL A 162 -4.82 10.92 -12.32
CA VAL A 162 -4.70 10.07 -11.14
C VAL A 162 -6.05 9.38 -10.88
N PRO A 163 -6.09 8.06 -10.60
CA PRO A 163 -7.33 7.39 -10.22
C PRO A 163 -7.92 7.99 -8.93
N ASP A 164 -9.25 7.90 -8.76
CA ASP A 164 -9.96 8.51 -7.63
C ASP A 164 -9.65 7.85 -6.28
N PHE A 165 -9.39 6.54 -6.29
CA PHE A 165 -9.02 5.74 -5.14
C PHE A 165 -8.40 4.44 -5.61
N GLY A 166 -7.70 3.73 -4.72
CA GLY A 166 -7.09 2.47 -5.11
C GLY A 166 -6.28 1.78 -4.03
N PHE A 167 -5.48 0.82 -4.49
CA PHE A 167 -4.56 0.11 -3.61
C PHE A 167 -3.30 -0.33 -4.34
N SER A 168 -2.24 -0.56 -3.57
CA SER A 168 -1.08 -1.34 -3.99
C SER A 168 -1.19 -2.74 -3.38
N PRO A 169 -1.10 -3.83 -4.15
CA PRO A 169 -0.99 -5.19 -3.62
C PRO A 169 0.44 -5.52 -3.18
N ASP A 170 1.33 -4.52 -3.11
CA ASP A 170 2.65 -4.63 -2.52
C ASP A 170 2.57 -4.37 -1.00
N GLY A 171 2.86 -5.41 -0.22
CA GLY A 171 2.81 -5.42 1.24
C GLY A 171 2.02 -6.58 1.83
N ASP A 172 1.45 -6.34 3.00
CA ASP A 172 0.80 -7.36 3.82
C ASP A 172 -0.73 -7.17 3.87
N PHE A 173 -1.46 -8.23 4.25
CA PHE A 173 -2.83 -8.14 4.74
C PHE A 173 -2.84 -7.93 6.27
N PRO A 174 -3.86 -7.29 6.88
CA PRO A 174 -5.19 -7.01 6.36
C PRO A 174 -5.28 -5.74 5.53
N ILE A 175 -5.24 -4.53 6.11
CA ILE A 175 -5.33 -3.27 5.36
C ILE A 175 -4.37 -2.26 5.98
N TYR A 176 -3.45 -1.74 5.18
CA TYR A 176 -2.48 -0.75 5.61
C TYR A 176 -2.87 0.61 5.04
N ASN A 177 -3.80 1.27 5.75
CA ASN A 177 -4.33 2.57 5.37
C ASN A 177 -3.46 3.75 5.85
N SER A 178 -2.29 3.46 6.42
CA SER A 178 -1.33 4.49 6.79
C SER A 178 0.09 4.01 6.61
N GLU A 179 0.97 4.94 6.24
CA GLU A 179 2.41 4.72 6.17
C GLU A 179 3.08 5.94 6.80
N LYS A 180 4.02 5.73 7.72
CA LYS A 180 4.74 6.85 8.31
C LYS A 180 5.60 7.55 7.25
N GLY A 181 5.79 8.85 7.45
CA GLY A 181 6.82 9.59 6.74
C GLY A 181 8.20 9.04 7.04
N TYR A 182 9.19 9.54 6.31
CA TYR A 182 10.59 9.22 6.51
C TYR A 182 11.40 10.50 6.37
N CYS A 183 12.41 10.71 7.22
CA CYS A 183 13.47 11.67 6.98
C CYS A 183 14.69 11.35 7.83
N ASP A 184 15.89 11.51 7.28
CA ASP A 184 17.11 11.59 8.08
C ASP A 184 17.48 13.05 8.32
N VAL A 185 17.44 13.44 9.59
CA VAL A 185 17.84 14.77 10.05
C VAL A 185 19.29 14.69 10.51
N GLN A 186 20.21 15.20 9.70
CA GLN A 186 21.62 15.29 10.07
C GLN A 186 21.91 16.62 10.73
N MET A 187 22.42 16.56 11.96
CA MET A 187 22.85 17.72 12.75
C MET A 187 24.36 17.67 12.92
N ARG A 188 25.05 18.77 12.62
CA ARG A 188 26.49 18.93 12.89
C ARG A 188 26.69 19.98 13.97
N PHE A 189 26.95 19.52 15.19
CA PHE A 189 27.15 20.40 16.35
C PHE A 189 28.55 21.01 16.33
N THR A 190 28.61 22.31 16.62
CA THR A 190 29.85 22.99 17.00
C THR A 190 29.98 22.91 18.51
N GLU A 191 31.03 22.24 18.99
CA GLU A 191 31.21 21.93 20.40
C GLU A 191 32.19 22.90 21.07
N PRO A 192 31.82 23.54 22.21
CA PRO A 192 32.71 24.47 22.93
C PRO A 192 34.03 23.83 23.37
N CYS A 193 34.02 22.51 23.57
CA CYS A 193 35.15 21.74 24.07
C CYS A 193 35.47 20.53 23.18
N ILE A 194 35.39 20.69 21.85
CA ILE A 194 35.66 19.57 20.91
C ILE A 194 37.05 18.94 21.11
N ASP A 195 38.06 19.73 21.49
CA ASP A 195 39.44 19.28 21.61
C ASP A 195 39.64 18.16 22.64
N ILE A 196 38.81 18.13 23.68
CA ILE A 196 38.88 17.09 24.71
C ILE A 196 38.11 15.83 24.33
N LEU A 197 37.29 15.83 23.27
CA LEU A 197 36.51 14.67 22.82
C LEU A 197 37.35 13.82 21.87
N GLU A 198 38.28 13.02 22.40
CA GLU A 198 39.23 12.23 21.59
C GLU A 198 38.56 11.21 20.66
N LYS A 199 37.44 10.60 21.09
CA LYS A 199 36.68 9.63 20.28
C LYS A 199 35.19 9.77 20.55
N LEU A 200 34.39 9.65 19.50
CA LEU A 200 32.95 9.49 19.57
C LEU A 200 32.53 8.69 18.33
N ASP A 201 31.97 7.50 18.55
CA ASP A 201 31.54 6.62 17.47
C ASP A 201 30.36 5.74 17.91
N SER A 202 29.28 5.79 17.14
CA SER A 202 28.10 4.96 17.30
C SER A 202 27.30 4.96 15.99
N GLY A 203 26.82 3.78 15.59
CA GLY A 203 25.95 3.62 14.44
C GLY A 203 26.64 3.66 13.08
N ASP A 204 26.17 2.80 12.20
CA ASP A 204 26.63 2.62 10.82
C ASP A 204 25.50 2.71 9.79
N SER A 205 24.24 2.64 10.25
CA SER A 205 23.04 2.71 9.42
C SER A 205 22.09 3.81 9.92
N PRO A 206 21.55 4.67 9.03
CA PRO A 206 20.58 5.69 9.41
C PRO A 206 19.27 5.09 9.92
N ASN A 207 18.94 3.84 9.58
CA ASN A 207 17.67 3.19 9.91
C ASN A 207 17.72 2.21 11.07
N THR A 208 18.85 2.10 11.75
CA THR A 208 19.06 1.09 12.79
C THR A 208 19.39 1.73 14.14
N ILE A 209 18.79 1.21 15.21
CA ILE A 209 19.18 1.59 16.57
C ILE A 209 20.55 1.01 16.88
N PRO A 210 21.55 1.83 17.25
CA PRO A 210 22.89 1.32 17.51
C PRO A 210 22.92 0.53 18.82
N SER A 211 23.53 -0.66 18.78
CA SER A 211 23.78 -1.51 19.94
C SER A 211 25.10 -1.16 20.66
N ARG A 212 25.88 -0.22 20.14
CA ARG A 212 27.16 0.19 20.73
C ARG A 212 27.41 1.68 20.53
N ALA A 213 27.82 2.37 21.58
CA ALA A 213 28.32 3.73 21.54
C ALA A 213 29.64 3.81 22.31
N GLU A 214 30.66 4.40 21.71
CA GLU A 214 31.99 4.57 22.30
C GLU A 214 32.33 6.05 22.38
N VAL A 215 32.81 6.47 23.56
CA VAL A 215 33.20 7.84 23.82
C VAL A 215 34.48 7.88 24.65
N LYS A 216 35.46 8.63 24.15
CA LYS A 216 36.73 8.87 24.85
C LYS A 216 36.88 10.37 25.03
N ILE A 217 37.03 10.77 26.28
CA ILE A 217 37.33 12.13 26.67
C ILE A 217 38.76 12.15 27.24
N ARG A 218 39.51 13.19 26.90
CA ARG A 218 40.89 13.39 27.34
C ARG A 218 40.98 13.26 28.85
N ASN A 219 42.00 12.52 29.31
CA ASN A 219 42.26 12.23 30.73
C ASN A 219 41.14 11.48 31.46
N GLN A 220 40.22 10.83 30.74
CA GLN A 220 39.19 9.96 31.31
C GLN A 220 39.29 8.56 30.71
N GLU A 221 38.62 7.58 31.31
CA GLU A 221 38.55 6.23 30.74
C GLU A 221 37.78 6.23 29.42
N ASN A 222 38.05 5.23 28.58
CA ASN A 222 37.23 5.00 27.39
C ASN A 222 35.92 4.36 27.85
N LEU A 223 34.78 4.99 27.54
CA LEU A 223 33.48 4.48 27.95
C LEU A 223 32.79 3.83 26.76
N ILE A 224 32.30 2.62 26.97
CA ILE A 224 31.56 1.86 25.97
C ILE A 224 30.19 1.53 26.55
N PHE A 225 29.15 1.91 25.81
CA PHE A 225 27.76 1.67 26.17
C PHE A 225 27.17 0.62 25.23
N HIS A 226 26.49 -0.36 25.82
CA HIS A 226 25.86 -1.45 25.09
C HIS A 226 24.33 -1.32 25.07
N GLY A 227 23.76 -1.57 23.91
CA GLY A 227 22.36 -1.51 23.57
C GLY A 227 21.87 -2.81 22.94
N ILE A 228 20.65 -2.77 22.41
CA ILE A 228 20.03 -3.84 21.64
C ILE A 228 19.62 -3.21 20.31
N SER A 229 20.15 -3.75 19.20
CA SER A 229 19.86 -3.24 17.87
C SER A 229 18.47 -3.68 17.42
N CYS A 230 17.76 -2.78 16.76
CA CYS A 230 16.49 -3.05 16.09
C CYS A 230 16.25 -1.99 15.01
N HIS A 231 15.20 -2.19 14.21
CA HIS A 231 14.79 -1.18 13.24
C HIS A 231 14.31 0.10 13.94
N SER A 232 14.72 1.26 13.43
CA SER A 232 14.42 2.58 14.01
C SER A 232 12.92 2.90 14.10
N SER A 233 12.06 2.29 13.27
CA SER A 233 10.60 2.43 13.36
C SER A 233 9.97 1.68 14.53
N ALA A 234 10.71 0.82 15.23
CA ALA A 234 10.24 0.06 16.39
C ALA A 234 11.23 0.20 17.56
N PRO A 235 11.44 1.42 18.10
CA PRO A 235 12.45 1.64 19.13
C PRO A 235 12.15 0.92 20.44
N ALA A 236 10.88 0.60 20.71
CA ALA A 236 10.43 -0.04 21.94
C ALA A 236 10.97 -1.47 22.15
N ILE A 237 11.36 -2.18 21.08
CA ILE A 237 11.92 -3.53 21.19
C ILE A 237 13.46 -3.54 21.32
N GLY A 238 14.10 -2.37 21.16
CA GLY A 238 15.54 -2.20 21.23
C GLY A 238 15.98 -1.48 22.50
N ALA A 239 17.27 -1.15 22.55
CA ALA A 239 17.83 -0.30 23.58
C ALA A 239 18.94 0.55 22.98
N ASN A 240 18.68 1.84 22.78
CA ASN A 240 19.57 2.72 22.03
C ASN A 240 20.85 3.07 22.80
N ALA A 241 22.02 2.66 22.28
CA ALA A 241 23.30 2.89 22.93
C ALA A 241 23.69 4.38 22.99
N ILE A 242 23.32 5.19 21.99
CA ILE A 242 23.51 6.65 22.01
C ILE A 242 22.72 7.27 23.16
N SER A 243 21.46 6.85 23.33
CA SER A 243 20.57 7.37 24.38
C SER A 243 21.08 7.00 25.78
N LYS A 244 21.58 5.77 25.96
CA LYS A 244 22.23 5.33 27.21
C LYS A 244 23.49 6.13 27.51
N MET A 245 24.34 6.33 26.50
CA MET A 245 25.56 7.14 26.63
C MET A 245 25.22 8.57 27.03
N ALA A 246 24.28 9.21 26.33
CA ALA A 246 23.85 10.57 26.64
C ALA A 246 23.33 10.69 28.08
N THR A 247 22.48 9.75 28.52
CA THR A 247 21.95 9.73 29.90
C THR A 247 23.07 9.55 30.93
N ALA A 248 24.01 8.63 30.70
CA ALA A 248 25.11 8.39 31.62
C ALA A 248 26.10 9.57 31.69
N LEU A 249 26.18 10.38 30.63
CA LEU A 249 27.02 11.57 30.55
C LEU A 249 26.24 12.87 30.76
N GLU A 250 25.04 12.84 31.36
CA GLU A 250 24.21 14.04 31.56
C GLU A 250 24.93 15.17 32.33
N TYR A 251 25.91 14.82 33.17
CA TYR A 251 26.74 15.76 33.91
C TYR A 251 27.73 16.55 33.02
N ARG A 252 27.96 16.11 31.77
CA ARG A 252 28.86 16.74 30.79
C ARG A 252 28.15 17.85 30.01
N THR A 253 27.73 18.86 30.75
CA THR A 253 26.95 20.00 30.24
C THR A 253 27.71 20.91 29.27
N GLU A 254 29.03 20.77 29.18
CA GLU A 254 29.85 21.52 28.22
C GLU A 254 29.63 21.08 26.77
N PHE A 255 29.06 19.88 26.52
CA PHE A 255 28.78 19.38 25.19
C PHE A 255 27.33 19.65 24.76
N ASN A 256 27.17 20.34 23.64
CA ASN A 256 25.87 20.64 23.02
C ASN A 256 25.14 19.36 22.63
N PHE A 257 25.81 18.41 21.98
CA PHE A 257 25.17 17.16 21.55
C PHE A 257 24.62 16.33 22.72
N ILE A 258 25.34 16.28 23.85
CA ILE A 258 24.90 15.54 25.06
C ILE A 258 23.66 16.21 25.66
N ARG A 259 23.68 17.54 25.79
CA ARG A 259 22.52 18.29 26.29
C ARG A 259 21.32 18.12 25.36
N PHE A 260 21.51 18.25 24.04
CA PHE A 260 20.46 18.07 23.05
C PHE A 260 19.82 16.67 23.10
N LEU A 261 20.66 15.63 23.13
CA LEU A 261 20.18 14.24 23.26
C LEU A 261 19.34 14.05 24.53
N ASN A 262 19.81 14.52 25.69
CA ASN A 262 19.06 14.35 26.95
C ASN A 262 17.76 15.16 26.99
N ASP A 263 17.80 16.37 26.45
CA ASP A 263 16.64 17.27 26.44
C ASP A 263 15.54 16.74 25.51
N PHE A 264 15.88 16.06 24.41
CA PHE A 264 14.89 15.75 23.37
C PHE A 264 14.76 14.29 22.95
N LEU A 265 15.82 13.46 22.99
CA LEU A 265 15.85 12.18 22.26
C LEU A 265 16.13 10.97 23.14
N ALA A 266 16.93 11.10 24.21
CA ALA A 266 17.44 9.98 24.99
C ALA A 266 16.36 9.21 25.77
N LYS A 267 15.24 9.88 26.06
CA LYS A 267 14.12 9.36 26.85
C LYS A 267 12.76 9.66 26.18
N ASP A 268 12.78 10.03 24.90
CA ASP A 268 11.59 10.39 24.12
C ASP A 268 11.85 10.01 22.67
N TYR A 269 11.27 8.87 22.26
CA TYR A 269 11.35 8.40 20.88
C TYR A 269 10.12 8.79 20.07
N ASN A 270 9.17 9.56 20.62
CA ASN A 270 8.01 10.08 19.89
C ASN A 270 8.17 11.56 19.50
N GLY A 271 9.18 12.25 20.02
CA GLY A 271 9.49 13.63 19.65
C GLY A 271 8.55 14.66 20.27
N GLU A 272 7.86 14.26 21.35
CA GLU A 272 6.94 15.11 22.09
C GLU A 272 7.66 16.36 22.62
N LYS A 273 8.89 16.20 23.11
CA LYS A 273 9.70 17.31 23.63
C LYS A 273 10.19 18.27 22.56
N LEU A 274 10.37 17.80 21.32
CA LEU A 274 10.68 18.67 20.17
C LEU A 274 9.44 19.40 19.66
N GLY A 275 8.24 18.89 19.99
CA GLY A 275 6.97 19.45 19.54
C GLY A 275 6.78 19.32 18.04
N MET A 276 7.16 18.17 17.48
CA MET A 276 6.98 17.86 16.06
C MET A 276 5.51 17.56 15.75
N ASP A 277 4.83 16.81 16.63
CA ASP A 277 3.43 16.40 16.49
C ASP A 277 2.45 17.41 17.10
N LYS A 278 2.86 18.68 17.27
CA LYS A 278 2.09 19.70 18.01
C LYS A 278 0.69 19.99 17.44
N ASN A 279 0.48 19.69 16.15
CA ASN A 279 -0.78 19.92 15.42
C ASN A 279 -1.58 18.63 15.22
N VAL A 280 -1.09 17.50 15.75
CA VAL A 280 -1.71 16.19 15.62
C VAL A 280 -2.59 15.93 16.84
N ASP A 281 -3.60 15.07 16.69
CA ASP A 281 -4.51 14.68 17.77
C ASP A 281 -3.71 14.16 18.99
N PRO A 282 -3.83 14.81 20.17
CA PRO A 282 -3.10 14.42 21.37
C PRO A 282 -3.54 13.05 21.92
N ASP A 283 -4.66 12.49 21.47
CA ASP A 283 -5.14 11.19 21.94
C ASP A 283 -4.66 10.02 21.05
N LEU A 284 -3.85 10.28 20.01
CA LEU A 284 -3.27 9.20 19.20
C LEU A 284 -2.40 8.26 20.06
N PRO A 285 -2.56 6.93 19.91
CA PRO A 285 -1.73 5.97 20.61
C PRO A 285 -0.25 6.10 20.19
N PRO A 286 0.72 5.75 21.07
CA PRO A 286 2.15 5.90 20.77
C PRO A 286 2.62 5.22 19.47
N THR A 287 1.92 4.17 19.04
CA THR A 287 2.19 3.46 17.78
C THR A 287 1.85 4.29 16.55
N GLN A 288 0.86 5.18 16.64
CA GLN A 288 0.41 6.07 15.56
C GLN A 288 1.10 7.43 15.58
N ARG A 289 1.77 7.80 16.69
CA ARG A 289 2.59 9.02 16.79
C ARG A 289 3.87 8.92 15.96
N SER A 290 4.48 10.07 15.70
CA SER A 290 5.80 10.09 15.05
C SER A 290 6.82 9.32 15.88
N ILE A 291 7.86 8.83 15.22
CA ILE A 291 9.00 8.19 15.86
C ILE A 291 10.26 8.97 15.51
N ILE A 292 11.11 9.24 16.48
CA ILE A 292 12.34 9.99 16.31
C ILE A 292 13.47 9.30 17.09
N VAL A 293 14.52 8.90 16.39
CA VAL A 293 15.56 8.06 17.00
C VAL A 293 16.95 8.50 16.55
N PRO A 294 17.90 8.74 17.48
CA PRO A 294 19.28 8.97 17.10
C PRO A 294 19.90 7.65 16.63
N THR A 295 20.40 7.59 15.41
CA THR A 295 20.89 6.35 14.79
C THR A 295 22.39 6.35 14.54
N ILE A 296 22.98 7.52 14.27
CA ILE A 296 24.43 7.68 14.08
C ILE A 296 24.92 8.84 14.93
N LEU A 297 26.04 8.67 15.63
CA LEU A 297 26.71 9.72 16.37
C LEU A 297 28.22 9.57 16.24
N LYS A 298 28.88 10.55 15.62
CA LYS A 298 30.31 10.49 15.30
C LYS A 298 31.00 11.82 15.51
N ARG A 299 32.28 11.79 15.88
CA ARG A 299 33.16 12.96 15.74
C ARG A 299 33.60 13.08 14.28
N GLU A 300 33.34 14.22 13.66
CA GLU A 300 33.78 14.56 12.30
C GLU A 300 34.68 15.80 12.36
N GLY A 301 35.99 15.58 12.45
CA GLY A 301 36.97 16.67 12.57
C GLY A 301 36.75 17.53 13.82
N ASP A 302 36.33 18.78 13.60
CA ASP A 302 36.02 19.78 14.61
C ASP A 302 34.52 19.86 14.99
N LYS A 303 33.69 18.97 14.44
CA LYS A 303 32.25 18.89 14.72
C LYS A 303 31.84 17.51 15.25
N VAL A 304 30.62 17.45 15.78
CA VAL A 304 29.94 16.20 16.13
C VAL A 304 28.73 16.02 15.20
N LEU A 305 28.74 14.96 14.40
CA LEU A 305 27.62 14.55 13.58
C LEU A 305 26.65 13.71 14.40
N LEU A 306 25.37 14.08 14.37
CA LEU A 306 24.25 13.29 14.85
C LEU A 306 23.27 13.08 13.69
N ASN A 307 23.02 11.83 13.32
CA ASN A 307 21.89 11.47 12.47
C ASN A 307 20.70 11.09 13.34
N VAL A 308 19.55 11.68 13.05
CA VAL A 308 18.28 11.37 13.69
C VAL A 308 17.31 10.87 12.62
N ASN A 309 16.91 9.61 12.70
CA ASN A 309 15.86 9.07 11.84
C ASN A 309 14.51 9.51 12.37
N VAL A 310 13.70 10.12 11.49
CA VAL A 310 12.38 10.64 11.78
C VAL A 310 11.37 9.87 10.95
N ARG A 311 10.38 9.27 11.61
CA ARG A 311 9.21 8.64 10.99
C ARG A 311 7.97 9.43 11.38
N SER A 312 7.66 10.44 10.57
CA SER A 312 6.54 11.35 10.84
C SER A 312 5.19 10.63 10.78
N CYS A 313 4.29 10.92 11.70
CA CYS A 313 2.89 10.51 11.59
C CYS A 313 2.12 11.49 10.69
N THR A 314 0.91 11.09 10.31
CA THR A 314 -0.01 11.91 9.51
C THR A 314 -0.26 13.26 10.16
N GLY A 315 -0.22 14.32 9.35
CA GLY A 315 -0.41 15.70 9.79
C GLY A 315 0.88 16.42 10.15
N VAL A 316 2.03 15.73 10.13
CA VAL A 316 3.36 16.35 10.30
C VAL A 316 4.00 16.55 8.94
N SER A 317 4.12 17.82 8.50
CA SER A 317 4.77 18.16 7.24
C SER A 317 6.29 18.26 7.37
N LYS A 318 6.98 18.34 6.24
CA LYS A 318 8.42 18.66 6.19
C LYS A 318 8.78 19.92 6.98
N GLU A 319 7.95 20.97 6.86
CA GLU A 319 8.14 22.24 7.55
C GLU A 319 7.98 22.09 9.06
N ASP A 320 7.07 21.23 9.53
CA ASP A 320 6.90 20.94 10.95
C ASP A 320 8.16 20.25 11.52
N VAL A 321 8.72 19.27 10.79
CA VAL A 321 10.00 18.64 11.14
C VAL A 321 11.11 19.69 11.21
N ILE A 322 11.30 20.49 10.16
CA ILE A 322 12.33 21.55 10.13
C ILE A 322 12.14 22.51 11.31
N ALA A 323 10.91 22.99 11.53
CA ALA A 323 10.60 23.93 12.60
C ALA A 323 10.87 23.33 13.98
N ALA A 324 10.64 22.03 14.19
CA ALA A 324 10.86 21.35 15.47
C ALA A 324 12.31 21.47 15.95
N PHE A 325 13.27 21.27 15.04
CA PHE A 325 14.68 21.40 15.35
C PHE A 325 15.17 22.85 15.26
N MET A 326 14.74 23.63 14.27
CA MET A 326 15.20 25.02 14.11
C MET A 326 14.87 25.91 15.31
N ARG A 327 13.77 25.64 16.03
CA ARG A 327 13.45 26.32 17.30
C ARG A 327 14.53 26.14 18.38
N GLN A 328 15.35 25.10 18.27
CA GLN A 328 16.40 24.81 19.25
C GLN A 328 17.72 25.53 18.97
N LYS A 329 17.85 26.24 17.82
CA LYS A 329 19.08 26.93 17.44
C LYS A 329 19.48 28.08 18.37
N GLU A 330 18.55 28.63 19.16
CA GLU A 330 18.88 29.61 20.20
C GLU A 330 19.64 28.99 21.38
N LYS A 331 19.42 27.69 21.65
CA LYS A 331 20.00 26.97 22.80
C LYS A 331 21.22 26.10 22.44
N TYR A 332 21.32 25.65 21.18
CA TYR A 332 22.41 24.80 20.70
C TYR A 332 22.93 25.27 19.35
N VAL A 333 24.25 25.18 19.17
CA VAL A 333 24.93 25.60 17.94
C VAL A 333 25.12 24.38 17.04
N PHE A 334 24.31 24.28 15.99
CA PHE A 334 24.41 23.22 14.99
C PHE A 334 24.00 23.69 13.59
N GLU A 335 24.59 23.07 12.58
CA GLU A 335 24.09 23.05 11.21
C GLU A 335 23.15 21.86 11.03
N MET A 336 22.18 21.97 10.13
CA MET A 336 21.17 20.94 9.89
C MET A 336 20.91 20.80 8.40
N GLU A 337 20.77 19.55 7.97
CA GLU A 337 20.28 19.16 6.64
C GLU A 337 19.29 18.00 6.77
N LEU A 338 18.32 17.96 5.86
CA LEU A 338 17.33 16.88 5.77
C LEU A 338 17.65 16.05 4.52
N TYR A 339 17.63 14.73 4.69
CA TYR A 339 17.84 13.75 3.64
C TYR A 339 16.61 12.85 3.50
N ASP A 340 16.36 12.38 2.29
CA ASP A 340 15.40 11.33 1.93
C ASP A 340 13.97 11.56 2.47
N PHE A 341 13.50 12.81 2.47
CA PHE A 341 12.21 13.14 3.03
C PHE A 341 11.04 12.52 2.23
N LEU A 342 10.19 11.75 2.89
CA LEU A 342 8.92 11.21 2.40
C LEU A 342 7.78 11.66 3.32
N GLU A 343 6.73 12.24 2.75
CA GLU A 343 5.51 12.64 3.49
C GLU A 343 4.81 11.43 4.13
N PRO A 344 4.08 11.55 5.24
CA PRO A 344 3.22 10.47 5.74
C PRO A 344 2.00 10.24 4.83
N MET A 345 1.48 9.02 4.81
CA MET A 345 0.22 8.65 4.14
C MET A 345 -0.80 8.21 5.18
N PHE A 346 -2.05 8.65 5.03
CA PHE A 346 -3.19 8.12 5.77
C PHE A 346 -4.47 8.30 4.98
N VAL A 347 -5.31 7.27 5.02
CA VAL A 347 -6.66 7.28 4.46
C VAL A 347 -7.63 6.94 5.59
N ASP A 348 -8.71 7.72 5.74
CA ASP A 348 -9.71 7.50 6.79
C ASP A 348 -10.38 6.15 6.57
N GLU A 349 -10.30 5.27 7.58
CA GLU A 349 -10.90 3.93 7.56
C GLU A 349 -12.41 3.95 7.24
N LYS A 350 -13.10 5.09 7.42
CA LYS A 350 -14.52 5.26 7.11
C LYS A 350 -14.83 5.41 5.62
N GLU A 351 -13.82 5.62 4.78
CA GLU A 351 -14.01 5.72 3.34
C GLU A 351 -14.63 4.43 2.76
N GLU A 352 -15.53 4.58 1.79
CA GLU A 352 -16.36 3.49 1.27
C GLU A 352 -15.52 2.31 0.77
N PHE A 353 -14.45 2.59 0.03
CA PHE A 353 -13.62 1.55 -0.56
C PHE A 353 -12.87 0.72 0.49
N LEU A 354 -12.41 1.35 1.58
CA LEU A 354 -11.79 0.65 2.71
C LEU A 354 -12.79 -0.20 3.48
N GLN A 355 -14.01 0.30 3.63
CA GLN A 355 -15.10 -0.46 4.24
C GLN A 355 -15.50 -1.69 3.41
N VAL A 356 -15.47 -1.59 2.07
CA VAL A 356 -15.70 -2.73 1.17
C VAL A 356 -14.52 -3.71 1.22
N MET A 357 -13.29 -3.19 1.25
CA MET A 357 -12.07 -4.00 1.38
C MET A 357 -12.10 -4.84 2.66
N ALA A 358 -12.45 -4.22 3.79
CA ALA A 358 -12.57 -4.88 5.08
C ALA A 358 -13.63 -6.00 5.08
N ASP A 359 -14.81 -5.71 4.51
CA ASP A 359 -15.88 -6.70 4.40
C ASP A 359 -15.47 -7.89 3.54
N VAL A 360 -14.83 -7.64 2.39
CA VAL A 360 -14.36 -8.70 1.50
C VAL A 360 -13.31 -9.55 2.19
N TYR A 361 -12.34 -8.95 2.87
CA TYR A 361 -11.32 -9.69 3.60
C TYR A 361 -11.95 -10.58 4.69
N SER A 362 -12.94 -10.06 5.43
CA SER A 362 -13.69 -10.84 6.42
C SER A 362 -14.62 -11.90 5.83
N ASP A 363 -15.20 -11.68 4.65
CA ASP A 363 -15.96 -12.70 3.92
C ASP A 363 -15.09 -13.93 3.60
N TYR A 364 -13.78 -13.75 3.39
CA TYR A 364 -12.82 -14.86 3.21
C TYR A 364 -12.38 -15.53 4.51
N GLY A 365 -12.92 -15.12 5.66
CA GLY A 365 -12.69 -15.75 6.96
C GLY A 365 -11.50 -15.18 7.73
N TYR A 366 -11.01 -14.00 7.33
CA TYR A 366 -9.89 -13.33 7.99
C TYR A 366 -10.35 -12.14 8.83
N GLU A 367 -9.66 -11.87 9.94
CA GLU A 367 -9.95 -10.71 10.78
C GLU A 367 -9.42 -9.43 10.10
N SER A 368 -10.33 -8.53 9.71
CA SER A 368 -9.96 -7.25 9.13
C SER A 368 -9.61 -6.23 10.21
N SER A 369 -8.55 -5.46 9.96
CA SER A 369 -8.17 -4.30 10.77
C SER A 369 -7.42 -3.29 9.92
N PHE A 370 -7.32 -2.06 10.41
CA PHE A 370 -6.60 -0.96 9.78
C PHE A 370 -5.29 -0.72 10.52
N GLN A 371 -4.17 -0.69 9.79
CA GLN A 371 -2.83 -0.68 10.37
C GLN A 371 -1.89 0.31 9.67
N SER A 372 -0.77 0.61 10.34
CA SER A 372 0.33 1.38 9.75
C SER A 372 1.37 0.44 9.17
N ALA A 373 1.73 0.64 7.91
CA ALA A 373 2.74 -0.17 7.24
C ALA A 373 4.13 0.17 7.79
N LEU A 374 5.02 -0.82 7.78
CA LEU A 374 6.41 -0.66 8.15
C LEU A 374 7.27 -0.19 6.96
N GLY A 375 6.93 -0.68 5.77
CA GLY A 375 7.52 -0.30 4.49
C GLY A 375 6.77 0.87 3.83
N THR A 376 7.22 1.20 2.63
CA THR A 376 6.54 2.14 1.73
C THR A 376 6.20 1.43 0.44
N SER A 377 5.07 1.79 -0.17
CA SER A 377 4.67 1.30 -1.48
C SER A 377 4.20 2.46 -2.35
N TYR A 378 3.93 2.21 -3.64
CA TYR A 378 3.29 3.19 -4.50
C TYR A 378 1.96 3.74 -3.97
N ALA A 379 1.28 3.10 -3.00
CA ALA A 379 0.09 3.66 -2.38
C ALA A 379 0.31 5.10 -1.89
N LYS A 380 1.48 5.36 -1.31
CA LYS A 380 1.89 6.68 -0.80
C LYS A 380 2.07 7.74 -1.88
N SER A 381 2.14 7.32 -3.13
CA SER A 381 2.22 8.26 -4.24
C SER A 381 0.88 8.95 -4.51
N MET A 382 -0.27 8.39 -4.14
CA MET A 382 -1.58 8.94 -4.54
C MET A 382 -2.49 9.15 -3.32
N GLU A 383 -3.31 10.20 -3.35
CA GLU A 383 -4.36 10.39 -2.34
C GLU A 383 -5.41 9.28 -2.47
N HIS A 384 -5.99 8.82 -1.35
CA HIS A 384 -6.99 7.74 -1.32
C HIS A 384 -6.47 6.37 -1.82
N PHE A 385 -5.18 6.09 -1.62
CA PHE A 385 -4.58 4.78 -1.87
C PHE A 385 -4.03 4.17 -0.58
N VAL A 386 -4.08 2.83 -0.51
CA VAL A 386 -3.60 2.05 0.64
C VAL A 386 -2.78 0.84 0.19
N SER A 387 -1.98 0.26 1.08
CA SER A 387 -1.38 -1.05 0.84
C SER A 387 -2.35 -2.16 1.27
N PHE A 388 -2.51 -3.16 0.41
CA PHE A 388 -3.42 -4.29 0.55
C PHE A 388 -2.80 -5.52 -0.12
N GLY A 389 -1.68 -6.01 0.41
CA GLY A 389 -0.85 -7.01 -0.25
C GLY A 389 -1.08 -8.46 0.19
N PRO A 390 -0.59 -9.46 -0.58
CA PRO A 390 -1.04 -10.85 -0.47
C PRO A 390 -0.36 -11.64 0.66
N VAL A 391 0.50 -11.00 1.46
CA VAL A 391 1.19 -11.64 2.56
C VAL A 391 0.25 -11.72 3.76
N PHE A 392 -0.33 -12.90 3.98
CA PHE A 392 -1.13 -13.17 5.18
C PHE A 392 -0.23 -13.29 6.41
N GLN A 393 -0.77 -13.01 7.60
CA GLN A 393 -0.04 -13.12 8.88
C GLN A 393 0.58 -14.50 9.16
N THR A 394 0.08 -15.56 8.52
CA THR A 394 0.60 -16.93 8.63
C THR A 394 1.70 -17.26 7.62
N GLU A 395 1.93 -16.38 6.64
CA GLU A 395 2.90 -16.56 5.57
C GLU A 395 4.27 -15.98 5.97
N PRO A 396 5.37 -16.48 5.37
CA PRO A 396 6.69 -15.92 5.63
C PRO A 396 6.79 -14.50 5.04
N SER A 397 7.03 -13.52 5.91
CA SER A 397 7.50 -12.18 5.50
C SER A 397 8.93 -12.30 4.97
N CYS A 398 9.07 -12.49 3.66
CA CYS A 398 10.36 -12.76 3.00
C CYS A 398 10.63 -11.88 1.77
N ALA A 399 9.83 -10.82 1.56
CA ALA A 399 10.18 -9.76 0.61
C ALA A 399 11.58 -9.23 0.91
N HIS A 400 12.34 -8.92 -0.15
CA HIS A 400 13.74 -8.47 -0.13
C HIS A 400 14.78 -9.46 0.44
N MET A 401 14.35 -10.56 1.05
CA MET A 401 15.25 -11.56 1.62
C MET A 401 15.72 -12.56 0.55
N GLU A 402 16.82 -13.27 0.83
CA GLU A 402 17.11 -14.51 0.10
C GLU A 402 15.99 -15.55 0.35
N ASP A 403 15.81 -16.48 -0.59
CA ASP A 403 14.77 -17.51 -0.49
C ASP A 403 13.33 -16.96 -0.45
N GLU A 404 13.13 -15.80 -1.08
CA GLU A 404 11.82 -15.20 -1.33
C GLU A 404 10.89 -16.22 -2.01
N ARG A 405 9.70 -16.39 -1.42
CA ARG A 405 8.73 -17.39 -1.85
C ARG A 405 7.30 -17.03 -1.46
N MET A 406 6.36 -17.43 -2.31
CA MET A 406 4.92 -17.26 -2.06
C MET A 406 4.21 -18.61 -2.02
N SER A 407 3.38 -18.83 -1.00
CA SER A 407 2.51 -20.01 -0.94
C SER A 407 1.52 -20.01 -2.10
N ILE A 408 1.41 -21.12 -2.81
CA ILE A 408 0.45 -21.23 -3.92
C ILE A 408 -0.99 -21.11 -3.41
N THR A 409 -1.25 -21.56 -2.17
CA THR A 409 -2.56 -21.41 -1.54
C THR A 409 -2.83 -19.94 -1.24
N ALA A 410 -1.85 -19.22 -0.67
CA ALA A 410 -1.97 -17.78 -0.40
C ALA A 410 -2.19 -16.99 -1.69
N MET A 411 -1.41 -17.27 -2.74
CA MET A 411 -1.55 -16.65 -4.06
C MET A 411 -3.00 -16.80 -4.60
N ILE A 412 -3.56 -18.00 -4.57
CA ILE A 412 -4.93 -18.25 -5.04
C ILE A 412 -5.94 -17.47 -4.19
N THR A 413 -5.83 -17.55 -2.86
CA THR A 413 -6.77 -16.86 -1.95
C THR A 413 -6.68 -15.34 -2.07
N ALA A 414 -5.47 -14.77 -2.16
CA ALA A 414 -5.28 -13.34 -2.38
C ALA A 414 -5.88 -12.89 -3.72
N THR A 415 -5.66 -13.66 -4.79
CA THR A 415 -6.28 -13.37 -6.09
C THR A 415 -7.82 -13.38 -6.01
N GLN A 416 -8.40 -14.33 -5.27
CA GLN A 416 -9.85 -14.38 -5.04
C GLN A 416 -10.37 -13.16 -4.27
N ILE A 417 -9.62 -12.72 -3.24
CA ILE A 417 -9.90 -11.50 -2.48
C ILE A 417 -9.85 -10.28 -3.40
N TYR A 418 -8.78 -10.09 -4.17
CA TYR A 418 -8.65 -8.99 -5.14
C TYR A 418 -9.76 -9.00 -6.16
N THR A 419 -10.04 -10.15 -6.77
CA THR A 419 -11.12 -10.28 -7.76
C THR A 419 -12.46 -9.90 -7.16
N THR A 420 -12.77 -10.39 -5.96
CA THR A 420 -14.03 -10.07 -5.28
C THR A 420 -14.11 -8.60 -4.89
N TYR A 421 -13.02 -8.02 -4.38
CA TYR A 421 -12.94 -6.61 -4.04
C TYR A 421 -13.13 -5.71 -5.27
N ILE A 422 -12.35 -5.92 -6.33
CA ILE A 422 -12.46 -5.15 -7.58
C ILE A 422 -13.85 -5.31 -8.19
N ALA A 423 -14.34 -6.55 -8.30
CA ALA A 423 -15.69 -6.83 -8.83
C ALA A 423 -16.78 -6.17 -7.99
N THR A 424 -16.62 -6.10 -6.68
CA THR A 424 -17.58 -5.43 -5.80
C THR A 424 -17.47 -3.93 -6.02
N MET A 425 -16.30 -3.33 -5.82
CA MET A 425 -16.08 -1.89 -5.79
C MET A 425 -16.30 -1.19 -7.15
N ALA A 426 -15.94 -1.84 -8.25
CA ALA A 426 -16.09 -1.31 -9.60
C ALA A 426 -17.44 -1.64 -10.25
N SER A 427 -18.28 -2.45 -9.60
CA SER A 427 -19.63 -2.78 -10.08
C SER A 427 -20.69 -1.85 -9.46
N PRO A 428 -21.85 -1.66 -10.12
CA PRO A 428 -23.03 -1.03 -9.51
C PRO A 428 -23.43 -1.61 -8.15
N ILE A 429 -23.02 -2.85 -7.88
CA ILE A 429 -23.39 -3.66 -6.71
C ILE A 429 -22.57 -3.29 -5.46
N GLY A 430 -21.36 -2.73 -5.61
CA GLY A 430 -20.41 -2.52 -4.53
C GLY A 430 -20.88 -1.65 -3.38
N GLY A 431 -21.61 -0.58 -3.71
CA GLY A 431 -22.17 0.33 -2.70
C GLY A 431 -23.40 -0.22 -1.97
N ILE A 432 -23.85 -1.45 -2.29
CA ILE A 432 -25.23 -1.88 -2.01
C ILE A 432 -25.31 -3.01 -1.00
N ARG A 433 -24.27 -3.85 -0.90
CA ARG A 433 -24.21 -4.86 0.17
C ARG A 433 -24.30 -4.24 1.57
N LYS A 434 -23.72 -3.05 1.79
CA LYS A 434 -23.75 -2.35 3.08
C LYS A 434 -25.01 -1.50 3.33
N ASN A 435 -25.77 -1.17 2.29
CA ASN A 435 -26.91 -0.24 2.42
C ASN A 435 -28.26 -0.82 2.04
N ALA A 436 -28.37 -2.05 1.55
CA ALA A 436 -29.69 -2.66 1.30
C ALA A 436 -30.58 -2.68 2.55
N GLU A 437 -30.06 -2.76 3.77
CA GLU A 437 -30.89 -2.63 4.97
C GLU A 437 -31.27 -1.18 5.29
N LYS A 438 -30.36 -0.23 5.04
CA LYS A 438 -30.54 1.21 5.30
C LYS A 438 -31.31 1.95 4.21
N MET A 439 -31.39 1.40 3.01
CA MET A 439 -32.13 1.95 1.87
C MET A 439 -33.63 1.96 2.17
N THR A 440 -34.24 3.09 1.85
CA THR A 440 -35.68 3.25 1.74
C THR A 440 -36.26 2.29 0.69
N SER A 441 -37.57 2.10 0.71
CA SER A 441 -38.24 1.26 -0.30
C SER A 441 -38.11 1.84 -1.71
N LEU A 442 -38.00 3.17 -1.85
CA LEU A 442 -37.84 3.83 -3.14
C LEU A 442 -36.43 3.60 -3.72
N GLU A 443 -35.39 3.76 -2.90
CA GLU A 443 -34.00 3.54 -3.34
C GLU A 443 -33.78 2.09 -3.79
N LYS A 444 -34.36 1.11 -3.08
CA LYS A 444 -34.33 -0.29 -3.47
C LYS A 444 -34.97 -0.53 -4.84
N ALA A 445 -36.10 0.12 -5.10
CA ALA A 445 -36.81 -0.02 -6.38
C ALA A 445 -36.04 0.65 -7.52
N LEU A 446 -35.52 1.87 -7.31
CA LEU A 446 -34.71 2.57 -8.30
C LEU A 446 -33.43 1.81 -8.64
N PHE A 447 -32.76 1.26 -7.62
CA PHE A 447 -31.58 0.43 -7.83
C PHE A 447 -31.91 -0.85 -8.61
N LEU A 448 -32.95 -1.59 -8.20
CA LEU A 448 -33.35 -2.79 -8.94
C LEU A 448 -33.69 -2.47 -10.39
N LEU A 449 -34.32 -1.31 -10.65
CA LEU A 449 -34.60 -0.84 -12.00
C LEU A 449 -33.30 -0.53 -12.79
N SER A 450 -32.31 0.11 -12.17
CA SER A 450 -31.05 0.48 -12.85
C SER A 450 -30.27 -0.72 -13.33
N LEU A 451 -30.37 -1.88 -12.66
CA LEU A 451 -29.73 -3.13 -13.09
C LEU A 451 -30.20 -3.58 -14.47
N PHE A 452 -31.43 -3.24 -14.88
CA PHE A 452 -31.96 -3.60 -16.20
C PHE A 452 -31.59 -2.58 -17.29
N ALA A 453 -30.91 -1.48 -16.95
CA ALA A 453 -30.49 -0.46 -17.90
C ALA A 453 -29.19 -0.81 -18.64
N GLU A 454 -28.42 -1.80 -18.15
CA GLU A 454 -27.17 -2.26 -18.74
C GLU A 454 -27.19 -3.79 -18.95
N PRO A 455 -26.37 -4.33 -19.89
CA PRO A 455 -26.27 -5.77 -20.10
C PRO A 455 -25.95 -6.52 -18.80
N PRO A 456 -26.53 -7.71 -18.54
CA PRO A 456 -27.35 -8.54 -19.43
C PRO A 456 -28.83 -8.15 -19.62
N TYR A 457 -29.30 -6.99 -19.14
CA TYR A 457 -30.67 -6.45 -19.29
C TYR A 457 -31.82 -7.31 -18.76
N ARG A 458 -31.53 -8.51 -18.23
CA ARG A 458 -32.54 -9.50 -17.83
C ARG A 458 -32.06 -10.29 -16.62
N TYR A 459 -32.93 -10.38 -15.63
CA TYR A 459 -32.64 -11.11 -14.38
C TYR A 459 -33.88 -11.78 -13.83
N ASP A 460 -33.72 -12.96 -13.22
CA ASP A 460 -34.75 -13.59 -12.41
C ASP A 460 -34.57 -13.25 -10.91
N VAL A 461 -35.54 -13.64 -10.09
CA VAL A 461 -35.50 -13.34 -8.64
C VAL A 461 -34.29 -13.97 -7.96
N PRO A 462 -33.95 -15.25 -8.16
CA PRO A 462 -32.73 -15.83 -7.60
C PRO A 462 -31.47 -15.09 -8.02
N GLY A 463 -31.34 -14.75 -9.31
CA GLY A 463 -30.21 -13.98 -9.84
C GLY A 463 -30.09 -12.63 -9.15
N LEU A 464 -31.19 -11.90 -8.97
CA LEU A 464 -31.18 -10.62 -8.25
C LEU A 464 -30.91 -10.75 -6.75
N VAL A 465 -31.37 -11.81 -6.09
CA VAL A 465 -31.03 -12.07 -4.68
C VAL A 465 -29.52 -12.31 -4.54
N GLU A 466 -28.95 -13.12 -5.43
CA GLU A 466 -27.51 -13.39 -5.45
C GLU A 466 -26.71 -12.12 -5.79
N LEU A 467 -27.22 -11.32 -6.73
CA LEU A 467 -26.57 -10.10 -7.23
C LEU A 467 -26.59 -8.98 -6.19
N THR A 468 -27.72 -8.78 -5.51
CA THR A 468 -27.95 -7.61 -4.65
C THR A 468 -27.76 -7.89 -3.16
N GLY A 469 -27.76 -9.16 -2.74
CA GLY A 469 -27.77 -9.54 -1.33
C GLY A 469 -29.10 -9.26 -0.60
N MET A 470 -30.09 -8.66 -1.27
CA MET A 470 -31.41 -8.44 -0.68
C MET A 470 -32.15 -9.76 -0.44
N ASN A 471 -32.89 -9.86 0.66
CA ASN A 471 -33.74 -11.03 0.88
C ASN A 471 -34.78 -11.19 -0.24
N ARG A 472 -35.16 -12.43 -0.52
CA ARG A 472 -36.06 -12.81 -1.62
C ARG A 472 -37.39 -12.06 -1.60
N THR A 473 -37.95 -11.82 -0.41
CA THR A 473 -39.21 -11.10 -0.25
C THR A 473 -39.08 -9.63 -0.65
N THR A 474 -37.96 -8.99 -0.31
CA THR A 474 -37.67 -7.60 -0.65
C THR A 474 -37.49 -7.42 -2.15
N VAL A 475 -36.72 -8.32 -2.79
CA VAL A 475 -36.57 -8.32 -4.25
C VAL A 475 -37.92 -8.48 -4.92
N TYR A 476 -38.69 -9.50 -4.52
CA TYR A 476 -39.99 -9.77 -5.11
C TYR A 476 -40.98 -8.60 -4.97
N ARG A 477 -41.05 -7.98 -3.78
CA ARG A 477 -41.92 -6.84 -3.53
C ARG A 477 -41.58 -5.66 -4.43
N ASN A 478 -40.30 -5.30 -4.54
CA ASN A 478 -39.90 -4.17 -5.38
C ASN A 478 -40.10 -4.46 -6.86
N LEU A 479 -39.79 -5.67 -7.34
CA LEU A 479 -40.05 -6.06 -8.73
C LEU A 479 -41.54 -6.02 -9.05
N SER A 480 -42.40 -6.47 -8.14
CA SER A 480 -43.86 -6.38 -8.33
C SER A 480 -44.35 -4.94 -8.41
N THR A 481 -43.78 -4.04 -7.60
CA THR A 481 -44.08 -2.60 -7.68
C THR A 481 -43.64 -2.01 -9.02
N LEU A 482 -42.41 -2.29 -9.46
CA LEU A 482 -41.87 -1.81 -10.74
C LEU A 482 -42.62 -2.37 -11.95
N GLU A 483 -43.02 -3.65 -11.88
CA GLU A 483 -43.85 -4.32 -12.88
C GLU A 483 -45.25 -3.69 -12.95
N SER A 484 -45.88 -3.43 -11.80
CA SER A 484 -47.19 -2.76 -11.74
C SER A 484 -47.15 -1.32 -12.25
N ALA A 485 -46.00 -0.66 -12.08
CA ALA A 485 -45.74 0.68 -12.64
C ALA A 485 -45.41 0.65 -14.14
N GLY A 486 -45.27 -0.53 -14.76
CA GLY A 486 -44.91 -0.69 -16.18
C GLY A 486 -43.44 -0.41 -16.50
N LEU A 487 -42.60 -0.21 -15.48
CA LEU A 487 -41.17 0.05 -15.60
C LEU A 487 -40.38 -1.24 -15.87
N LEU A 488 -40.88 -2.37 -15.36
CA LEU A 488 -40.39 -3.71 -15.69
C LEU A 488 -41.51 -4.55 -16.30
N GLN A 489 -41.14 -5.60 -17.02
CA GLN A 489 -42.06 -6.64 -17.47
C GLN A 489 -41.47 -8.02 -17.17
N LYS A 490 -42.34 -8.97 -16.80
CA LYS A 490 -41.93 -10.33 -16.47
C LYS A 490 -42.24 -11.29 -17.61
N ASN A 491 -41.25 -12.07 -18.02
CA ASN A 491 -41.45 -13.15 -18.96
C ASN A 491 -42.20 -14.32 -18.27
N PRO A 492 -43.37 -14.74 -18.79
CA PRO A 492 -44.19 -15.76 -18.13
C PRO A 492 -43.52 -17.15 -18.12
N THR A 493 -42.65 -17.43 -19.09
CA THR A 493 -41.96 -18.71 -19.27
C THR A 493 -40.68 -18.78 -18.46
N THR A 494 -39.77 -17.81 -18.64
CA THR A 494 -38.44 -17.85 -17.98
C THR A 494 -38.47 -17.27 -16.57
N LYS A 495 -39.54 -16.56 -16.20
CA LYS A 495 -39.67 -15.79 -14.95
C LYS A 495 -38.65 -14.65 -14.79
N ALA A 496 -37.84 -14.39 -15.81
CA ALA A 496 -36.94 -13.25 -15.86
C ALA A 496 -37.72 -11.95 -16.07
N TYR A 497 -37.22 -10.87 -15.48
CA TYR A 497 -37.67 -9.51 -15.67
C TYR A 497 -36.80 -8.83 -16.74
N SER A 498 -37.35 -7.83 -17.44
CA SER A 498 -36.64 -6.90 -18.30
C SER A 498 -37.26 -5.50 -18.16
N LEU A 499 -36.64 -4.48 -18.77
CA LEU A 499 -37.31 -3.18 -18.92
C LEU A 499 -38.69 -3.34 -19.56
N GLY A 500 -39.66 -2.61 -19.02
CA GLY A 500 -41.02 -2.57 -19.51
C GLY A 500 -41.27 -1.36 -20.43
N PRO A 501 -42.42 -1.32 -21.12
CA PRO A 501 -42.71 -0.31 -22.14
C PRO A 501 -42.69 1.14 -21.64
N LEU A 502 -42.93 1.38 -20.35
CA LEU A 502 -42.86 2.73 -19.78
C LEU A 502 -41.40 3.19 -19.64
N ALA A 503 -40.52 2.31 -19.14
CA ALA A 503 -39.10 2.62 -19.00
C ALA A 503 -38.42 2.82 -20.36
N GLU A 504 -38.77 2.00 -21.36
CA GLU A 504 -38.28 2.17 -22.74
C GLU A 504 -38.70 3.53 -23.33
N LYS A 505 -39.97 3.92 -23.18
CA LYS A 505 -40.46 5.25 -23.62
C LYS A 505 -39.80 6.41 -22.89
N MET A 506 -39.48 6.23 -21.61
CA MET A 506 -38.74 7.23 -20.82
C MET A 506 -37.30 7.35 -21.31
N GLY A 507 -36.63 6.24 -21.62
CA GLY A 507 -35.30 6.23 -22.22
C GLY A 507 -35.24 6.84 -23.63
N GLU A 508 -36.23 6.55 -24.48
CA GLU A 508 -36.37 7.16 -25.81
C GLU A 508 -36.55 8.68 -25.73
N LYS A 509 -37.30 9.18 -24.75
CA LYS A 509 -37.43 10.63 -24.48
C LYS A 509 -36.20 11.24 -23.82
N ALA A 510 -35.47 10.48 -23.01
CA ALA A 510 -34.25 10.93 -22.34
C ALA A 510 -33.04 11.01 -23.29
N ASN A 511 -33.05 10.32 -24.43
CA ASN A 511 -32.08 10.56 -25.51
C ASN A 511 -32.24 11.95 -26.17
N ASP A 512 -33.30 12.71 -25.85
CA ASP A 512 -33.51 14.11 -26.27
C ASP A 512 -33.14 15.14 -25.16
N ILE A 513 -32.88 14.67 -23.93
CA ILE A 513 -32.40 15.49 -22.80
C ILE A 513 -31.51 14.60 -21.92
N ARG A 514 -30.23 14.44 -22.29
CA ARG A 514 -29.22 13.88 -21.38
C ARG A 514 -28.81 14.96 -20.37
N THR A 515 -29.62 15.12 -19.34
CA THR A 515 -29.26 15.75 -18.05
C THR A 515 -30.16 15.19 -16.96
#